data_AF-A0AAU9ERL7-F1
#
_entry.id   AF-A0AAU9ERL7-F1
#
_cell.length_a   1.000
_cell.length_b   1.000
_cell.length_c   1.000
_cell.angle_alpha   90.00
_cell.angle_beta   90.00
_cell.angle_gamma   90.00
#
_symmetry.space_group_name_H-M   'P 1'
#
loop_
_entity.id
_entity.type
_entity.pdbx_description
1 polymer ?
#
loop_
_entity_poly.entity_id
_entity_poly.type
_entity_poly.pdbx_seq_one_letter_code
_entity_poly.pdbx_strand_id
1 'polypeptide(L)'
;MDLVLENQSKIIDTLRRLTNSSGGQTEESQESLLQDEELQKFPLTEIEQLDIVEEALNDPENRYFQQMKDIIQPEDKPRPGGLRRHFHLLMKADFFVQFNYDGIHNKYPFKKYKNFNNAIYRIRKHDGYTEDDYVTEMRAVFRAYKNRKSKNTSNARKKLKEAQAHFEPEIDFEKILWPDE
;
A
#
# COMPACT_ATOMS: atom_id res chain seq x y z
N MET A 1 -25.82 33.79 30.42
CA MET A 1 -24.39 33.39 30.43
C MET A 1 -24.38 31.92 30.78
N ASP A 2 -23.94 31.07 29.85
CA ASP A 2 -24.15 29.63 29.94
C ASP A 2 -23.11 29.01 30.89
N LEU A 3 -23.50 28.82 32.15
CA LEU A 3 -22.66 28.31 33.24
C LEU A 3 -22.00 26.97 32.88
N VAL A 4 -22.61 26.22 31.96
CA VAL A 4 -22.08 24.96 31.45
C VAL A 4 -20.83 25.18 30.61
N LEU A 5 -20.84 26.17 29.70
CA LEU A 5 -19.70 26.49 28.85
C LEU A 5 -18.53 27.06 29.66
N GLU A 6 -18.83 27.84 30.70
CA GLU A 6 -17.81 28.40 31.58
C GLU A 6 -17.15 27.33 32.46
N ASN A 7 -17.91 26.32 32.90
CA ASN A 7 -17.34 25.17 33.60
C ASN A 7 -16.51 24.30 32.66
N GLN A 8 -16.96 24.09 31.42
CA GLN A 8 -16.21 23.33 30.43
C GLN A 8 -14.87 24.00 30.08
N SER A 9 -14.84 25.32 29.92
CA SER A 9 -13.59 26.04 29.66
C SER A 9 -12.61 25.95 30.84
N LYS A 10 -13.10 26.10 32.08
CA LYS A 10 -12.29 25.92 33.30
C LYS A 10 -11.73 24.50 33.42
N ILE A 11 -12.49 23.47 33.05
CA ILE A 11 -12.01 22.08 33.04
C ILE A 11 -10.90 21.90 32.01
N ILE A 12 -11.05 22.44 30.80
CA ILE A 12 -10.02 22.33 29.75
C ILE A 12 -8.73 23.04 30.16
N ASP A 13 -8.83 24.24 30.73
CA ASP A 13 -7.67 25.02 31.16
C ASP A 13 -6.92 24.36 32.33
N THR A 14 -7.63 23.73 33.26
CA THR A 14 -7.01 22.98 34.36
C THR A 14 -6.31 21.73 33.86
N LEU A 15 -6.91 20.99 32.93
CA LEU A 15 -6.26 19.83 32.29
C LEU A 15 -4.98 20.22 31.56
N ARG A 16 -4.99 21.32 30.78
CA ARG A 16 -3.80 21.85 30.08
C ARG A 16 -2.68 22.25 31.03
N ARG A 17 -3.01 22.87 32.17
CA ARG A 17 -2.02 23.24 33.18
C ARG A 17 -1.42 22.01 33.86
N LEU A 18 -2.24 20.99 34.14
CA LEU A 18 -1.76 19.74 34.72
C LEU A 18 -0.81 19.02 33.76
N THR A 19 -1.17 18.86 32.48
CA THR A 19 -0.30 18.23 31.48
C THR A 19 1.02 18.96 31.30
N ASN A 20 1.02 20.30 31.34
CA ASN A 20 2.24 21.09 31.14
C ASN A 20 3.11 21.19 32.40
N SER A 21 2.54 20.98 33.60
CA SER A 21 3.29 21.03 34.87
C SER A 21 3.99 19.72 35.22
N SER A 22 3.54 18.59 34.66
CA SER A 22 4.11 17.26 34.93
C SER A 22 5.14 16.77 33.92
N GLY A 23 5.41 17.52 32.85
CA GLY A 23 6.32 17.14 31.78
C GLY A 23 7.37 18.21 31.54
N GLY A 24 8.52 18.10 32.21
CA GLY A 24 9.74 18.73 31.69
C GLY A 24 10.07 18.13 30.32
N GLN A 25 10.34 18.98 29.35
CA GLN A 25 10.73 18.69 27.96
C GLN A 25 9.61 18.11 27.08
N THR A 26 8.89 18.99 26.37
CA THR A 26 7.96 18.57 25.31
C THR A 26 7.70 19.67 24.28
N GLU A 27 8.70 20.48 23.93
CA GLU A 27 8.58 21.32 22.73
C GLU A 27 8.87 20.52 21.44
N GLU A 28 9.66 19.44 21.52
CA GLU A 28 9.94 18.55 20.37
C GLU A 28 8.72 17.70 19.94
N SER A 29 7.76 17.42 20.84
CA SER A 29 6.68 16.47 20.52
C SER A 29 5.45 17.10 19.87
N GLN A 30 5.29 18.43 19.90
CA GLN A 30 4.19 19.09 19.18
C GLN A 30 4.55 19.36 17.71
N GLU A 31 5.81 19.63 17.40
CA GLU A 31 6.28 19.80 16.02
C GLU A 31 6.29 18.46 15.25
N SER A 32 6.60 17.35 15.94
CA SER A 32 6.54 16.00 15.35
C SER A 32 5.12 15.53 15.00
N LEU A 33 4.11 15.99 15.73
CA LEU A 33 2.70 15.59 15.52
C LEU A 33 2.05 16.30 14.33
N LEU A 34 2.52 17.50 13.97
CA LEU A 34 2.04 18.24 12.78
C LEU A 34 2.77 17.81 11.50
N GLN A 35 4.03 17.36 11.57
CA GLN A 35 4.75 16.82 10.41
C GLN A 35 4.28 15.42 9.96
N ASP A 36 3.63 14.67 10.83
CA ASP A 36 3.09 13.34 10.49
C ASP A 36 1.89 13.40 9.54
N GLU A 37 1.21 14.54 9.43
CA GLU A 37 -0.01 14.66 8.61
C GLU A 37 0.27 14.79 7.10
N GLU A 38 1.48 15.17 6.69
CA GLU A 38 1.82 15.40 5.27
C GLU A 38 2.63 14.28 4.60
N LEU A 39 3.09 13.27 5.34
CA LEU A 39 3.88 12.19 4.74
C LEU A 39 3.03 11.29 3.86
N GLN A 40 3.55 11.00 2.67
CA GLN A 40 2.94 10.08 1.72
C GLN A 40 2.81 8.69 2.37
N LYS A 41 1.58 8.20 2.49
CA LYS A 41 1.31 6.91 3.11
C LYS A 41 1.52 5.77 2.12
N PHE A 42 2.12 4.69 2.60
CA PHE A 42 2.14 3.40 1.92
C PHE A 42 0.82 2.65 2.17
N PRO A 43 0.35 1.80 1.23
CA PRO A 43 0.94 1.50 -0.08
C PRO A 43 0.64 2.59 -1.13
N LEU A 44 1.62 2.85 -2.01
CA LEU A 44 1.49 3.79 -3.13
C LEU A 44 0.44 3.31 -4.13
N THR A 45 -0.44 4.20 -4.54
CA THR A 45 -1.53 3.94 -5.49
C THR A 45 -1.33 4.62 -6.84
N GLU A 46 -0.60 5.73 -6.86
CA GLU A 46 -0.43 6.60 -8.03
C GLU A 46 1.04 6.84 -8.36
N ILE A 47 1.30 7.27 -9.59
CA ILE A 47 2.67 7.52 -10.10
C ILE A 47 3.26 8.76 -9.43
N GLU A 48 2.46 9.79 -9.22
CA GLU A 48 2.87 11.03 -8.58
C GLU A 48 3.39 10.78 -7.15
N GLN A 49 2.76 9.87 -6.41
CA GLN A 49 3.22 9.47 -5.08
C GLN A 49 4.59 8.79 -5.11
N LEU A 50 4.88 8.03 -6.16
CA LEU A 50 6.18 7.41 -6.36
C LEU A 50 7.25 8.44 -6.75
N ASP A 51 6.90 9.45 -7.54
CA ASP A 51 7.79 10.58 -7.86
C ASP A 51 8.12 11.40 -6.59
N ILE A 52 7.14 11.68 -5.73
CA ILE A 52 7.34 12.36 -4.42
C ILE A 52 8.29 11.56 -3.52
N VAL A 53 8.08 10.25 -3.41
CA VAL A 53 8.95 9.39 -2.57
C VAL A 53 10.35 9.27 -3.16
N GLU A 54 10.50 9.21 -4.49
CA GLU A 54 11.81 9.17 -5.15
C GLU A 54 12.64 10.43 -4.89
N GLU A 55 11.99 11.60 -4.91
CA GLU A 55 12.62 12.89 -4.59
C GLU A 55 13.00 12.95 -3.11
N ALA A 56 12.09 12.58 -2.21
CA ALA A 56 12.38 12.58 -0.77
C ALA A 56 13.45 11.56 -0.35
N LEU A 57 13.59 10.45 -1.09
CA LEU A 57 14.64 9.45 -0.84
C LEU A 57 16.06 9.92 -1.24
N ASN A 58 16.17 11.08 -1.89
CA ASN A 58 17.46 11.70 -2.17
C ASN A 58 18.13 12.21 -0.88
N ASP A 59 17.34 12.61 0.11
CA ASP A 59 17.83 13.13 1.39
C ASP A 59 18.23 11.98 2.33
N PRO A 60 19.43 12.00 2.95
CA PRO A 60 19.89 10.91 3.82
C PRO A 60 19.04 10.71 5.08
N GLU A 61 18.45 11.79 5.62
CA GLU A 61 17.66 11.80 6.86
C GLU A 61 16.16 11.59 6.62
N ASN A 62 15.79 11.01 5.47
CA ASN A 62 14.38 10.83 5.15
C ASN A 62 13.71 9.75 6.03
N ARG A 63 12.44 9.99 6.36
CA ARG A 63 11.61 9.05 7.15
C ARG A 63 11.09 7.88 6.31
N TYR A 64 11.06 8.02 4.98
CA TYR A 64 10.56 6.99 4.06
C TYR A 64 11.40 5.72 4.09
N PHE A 65 12.73 5.83 4.22
CA PHE A 65 13.60 4.67 4.31
C PHE A 65 13.26 3.79 5.52
N GLN A 66 13.05 4.40 6.68
CA GLN A 66 12.67 3.68 7.89
C GLN A 66 11.29 3.04 7.74
N GLN A 67 10.30 3.78 7.20
CA GLN A 67 8.98 3.22 6.91
C GLN A 67 9.05 2.02 5.95
N MET A 68 9.81 2.12 4.87
CA MET A 68 10.03 1.02 3.93
C MET A 68 10.71 -0.17 4.62
N LYS A 69 11.68 0.09 5.50
CA LYS A 69 12.36 -0.94 6.29
C LYS A 69 11.38 -1.69 7.17
N ASP A 70 10.54 -0.99 7.94
CA ASP A 70 9.54 -1.59 8.83
C ASP A 70 8.49 -2.40 8.04
N ILE A 71 8.15 -1.94 6.82
CA ILE A 71 7.24 -2.66 5.93
C ILE A 71 7.89 -3.94 5.38
N ILE A 72 9.15 -3.93 4.94
CA ILE A 72 9.80 -5.09 4.30
C ILE A 72 10.34 -6.09 5.33
N GLN A 73 10.95 -5.58 6.41
CA GLN A 73 11.64 -6.33 7.47
C GLN A 73 11.19 -5.84 8.85
N PRO A 74 9.95 -6.16 9.28
CA PRO A 74 9.56 -5.89 10.66
C PRO A 74 10.51 -6.64 11.60
N GLU A 75 10.96 -5.96 12.67
CA GLU A 75 11.88 -6.53 13.67
C GLU A 75 13.21 -7.05 13.07
N ASP A 76 13.71 -6.38 12.02
CA ASP A 76 14.94 -6.73 11.30
C ASP A 76 14.94 -8.15 10.68
N LYS A 77 13.76 -8.79 10.59
CA LYS A 77 13.60 -10.12 9.97
C LYS A 77 12.85 -10.02 8.65
N PRO A 78 13.34 -10.66 7.58
CA PRO A 78 12.61 -10.68 6.32
C PRO A 78 11.28 -11.42 6.46
N ARG A 79 10.20 -10.78 6.01
CA ARG A 79 8.87 -11.43 6.01
C ARG A 79 8.91 -12.75 5.22
N PRO A 80 8.21 -13.80 5.71
CA PRO A 80 8.18 -15.08 5.02
C PRO A 80 7.53 -14.95 3.63
N GLY A 81 8.25 -15.35 2.59
CA GLY A 81 7.83 -15.20 1.19
C GLY A 81 8.38 -13.97 0.48
N GLY A 82 9.18 -13.13 1.15
CA GLY A 82 9.97 -12.05 0.56
C GLY A 82 9.15 -10.98 -0.15
N LEU A 83 9.79 -10.23 -1.05
CA LEU A 83 9.14 -9.15 -1.81
C LEU A 83 8.00 -9.71 -2.67
N ARG A 84 8.16 -10.90 -3.24
CA ARG A 84 7.14 -11.52 -4.10
C ARG A 84 5.76 -11.62 -3.44
N ARG A 85 5.68 -11.83 -2.13
CA ARG A 85 4.41 -11.94 -1.40
C ARG A 85 3.94 -10.60 -0.81
N HIS A 86 4.88 -9.75 -0.39
CA HIS A 86 4.60 -8.60 0.47
C HIS A 86 4.83 -7.23 -0.19
N PHE A 87 5.32 -7.18 -1.43
CA PHE A 87 5.59 -5.92 -2.12
C PHE A 87 4.31 -5.08 -2.37
N HIS A 88 3.12 -5.70 -2.29
CA HIS A 88 1.84 -5.00 -2.26
C HIS A 88 1.66 -4.02 -1.09
N LEU A 89 2.45 -4.16 -0.02
CA LEU A 89 2.47 -3.27 1.14
C LEU A 89 3.19 -1.95 0.83
N LEU A 90 4.08 -1.94 -0.17
CA LEU A 90 4.73 -0.73 -0.66
C LEU A 90 3.98 -0.11 -1.83
N MET A 91 3.47 -0.92 -2.75
CA MET A 91 2.77 -0.46 -3.95
C MET A 91 1.51 -1.28 -4.15
N LYS A 92 0.35 -0.66 -4.33
CA LYS A 92 -0.92 -1.39 -4.42
C LYS A 92 -0.92 -2.39 -5.58
N ALA A 93 -1.61 -3.53 -5.39
CA ALA A 93 -1.65 -4.63 -6.34
C ALA A 93 -2.08 -4.23 -7.78
N ASP A 94 -2.92 -3.20 -7.90
CA ASP A 94 -3.39 -2.72 -9.21
C ASP A 94 -2.34 -1.96 -10.00
N PHE A 95 -1.39 -1.35 -9.28
CA PHE A 95 -0.33 -0.52 -9.84
C PHE A 95 0.68 -1.36 -10.65
N PHE A 96 0.90 -2.61 -10.27
CA PHE A 96 1.84 -3.53 -10.95
C PHE A 96 1.58 -3.75 -12.44
N VAL A 97 0.34 -3.57 -12.91
CA VAL A 97 0.02 -3.76 -14.34
C VAL A 97 0.59 -2.64 -15.21
N GLN A 98 0.83 -1.47 -14.61
CA GLN A 98 1.32 -0.29 -15.31
C GLN A 98 2.86 -0.31 -15.45
N PHE A 99 3.55 -1.11 -14.63
CA PHE A 99 5.01 -1.13 -14.55
C PHE A 99 5.63 -2.43 -15.05
N ASN A 100 6.81 -2.31 -15.65
CA ASN A 100 7.76 -3.39 -15.87
C ASN A 100 9.12 -2.93 -15.31
N TYR A 101 10.04 -3.85 -15.00
CA TYR A 101 11.39 -3.42 -14.62
C TYR A 101 12.05 -2.61 -15.75
N ASP A 102 11.99 -3.12 -16.97
CA ASP A 102 12.70 -2.56 -18.13
C ASP A 102 11.93 -1.46 -18.88
N GLY A 103 10.59 -1.38 -18.73
CA GLY A 103 9.74 -0.39 -19.42
C GLY A 103 9.20 -0.81 -20.81
N ILE A 104 9.19 -2.10 -21.11
CA ILE A 104 8.76 -2.62 -22.43
C ILE A 104 7.22 -2.64 -22.54
N HIS A 105 6.65 -2.54 -23.75
CA HIS A 105 5.21 -2.64 -24.05
C HIS A 105 4.34 -1.55 -23.42
N ASN A 106 4.73 -0.29 -23.55
CA ASN A 106 4.01 0.88 -23.01
C ASN A 106 3.79 0.78 -21.49
N LYS A 107 4.76 0.21 -20.78
CA LYS A 107 4.78 0.11 -19.32
C LYS A 107 5.84 1.03 -18.77
N TYR A 108 5.55 1.66 -17.63
CA TYR A 108 6.52 2.52 -16.96
C TYR A 108 7.75 1.70 -16.53
N PRO A 109 8.97 2.18 -16.83
CA PRO A 109 10.20 1.53 -16.38
C PRO A 109 10.40 1.75 -14.88
N PHE A 110 10.28 0.68 -14.09
CA PHE A 110 10.53 0.75 -12.65
C PHE A 110 11.98 1.14 -12.32
N LYS A 111 12.95 0.75 -13.18
CA LYS A 111 14.36 1.16 -13.06
C LYS A 111 14.61 2.67 -13.13
N LYS A 112 13.60 3.48 -13.52
CA LYS A 112 13.68 4.96 -13.50
C LYS A 112 13.81 5.49 -12.08
N TYR A 113 13.20 4.81 -11.11
CA TYR A 113 13.12 5.20 -9.70
C TYR A 113 14.33 4.67 -8.93
N LYS A 114 15.51 5.27 -9.15
CA LYS A 114 16.78 4.75 -8.66
C LYS A 114 16.86 4.79 -7.15
N ASN A 115 16.43 5.87 -6.52
CA ASN A 115 16.49 6.04 -5.07
C ASN A 115 15.57 5.05 -4.37
N PHE A 116 14.35 4.87 -4.90
CA PHE A 116 13.41 3.87 -4.43
C PHE A 116 13.94 2.45 -4.58
N ASN A 117 14.50 2.10 -5.75
CA ASN A 117 15.13 0.79 -5.97
C ASN A 117 16.32 0.57 -5.02
N ASN A 118 17.18 1.57 -4.87
CA ASN A 118 18.34 1.51 -3.98
C ASN A 118 17.93 1.35 -2.51
N ALA A 119 16.85 2.01 -2.08
CA ALA A 119 16.32 1.86 -0.73
C ALA A 119 15.88 0.41 -0.48
N ILE A 120 15.09 -0.18 -1.39
CA ILE A 120 14.65 -1.59 -1.29
C ILE A 120 15.86 -2.52 -1.29
N TYR A 121 16.81 -2.32 -2.19
CA TYR A 121 18.02 -3.13 -2.28
C TYR A 121 18.83 -3.08 -0.98
N ARG A 122 19.06 -1.88 -0.42
CA ARG A 122 19.79 -1.70 0.84
C ARG A 122 19.10 -2.42 1.99
N ILE A 123 17.77 -2.35 2.09
CA ILE A 123 16.99 -3.06 3.11
C ILE A 123 17.14 -4.57 2.95
N ARG A 124 17.19 -5.08 1.73
CA ARG A 124 17.27 -6.53 1.45
C ARG A 124 18.68 -7.11 1.45
N LYS A 125 19.70 -6.25 1.39
CA LYS A 125 21.09 -6.66 1.21
C LYS A 125 21.54 -7.54 2.38
N HIS A 126 22.11 -8.67 2.01
CA HIS A 126 22.77 -9.63 2.90
C HIS A 126 23.97 -10.21 2.15
N ASP A 127 24.83 -10.94 2.85
CA ASP A 127 26.05 -11.49 2.25
C ASP A 127 25.74 -12.38 1.05
N GLY A 128 26.39 -12.09 -0.07
CA GLY A 128 26.21 -12.80 -1.35
C GLY A 128 25.03 -12.33 -2.21
N TYR A 129 24.21 -11.38 -1.73
CA TYR A 129 23.12 -10.82 -2.52
C TYR A 129 23.59 -9.65 -3.40
N THR A 130 23.51 -9.83 -4.71
CA THR A 130 23.98 -8.86 -5.69
C THR A 130 22.86 -7.99 -6.26
N GLU A 131 23.23 -6.92 -6.98
CA GLU A 131 22.26 -6.08 -7.68
C GLU A 131 21.53 -6.89 -8.78
N ASP A 132 22.20 -7.81 -9.45
CA ASP A 132 21.59 -8.68 -10.47
C ASP A 132 20.55 -9.63 -9.86
N ASP A 133 20.79 -10.13 -8.65
CA ASP A 133 19.82 -10.92 -7.90
C ASP A 133 18.58 -10.08 -7.56
N TYR A 134 18.79 -8.82 -7.18
CA TYR A 134 17.71 -7.87 -6.94
C TYR A 134 16.88 -7.58 -8.18
N VAL A 135 17.52 -7.31 -9.32
CA VAL A 135 16.81 -7.11 -10.59
C VAL A 135 15.98 -8.36 -10.94
N THR A 136 16.55 -9.54 -10.74
CA THR A 136 15.89 -10.82 -10.99
C THR A 136 14.70 -11.03 -10.05
N GLU A 137 14.85 -10.73 -8.75
CA GLU A 137 13.76 -10.77 -7.77
C GLU A 137 12.64 -9.82 -8.20
N MET A 138 12.95 -8.57 -8.52
CA MET A 138 11.96 -7.57 -8.92
C MET A 138 11.20 -7.95 -10.19
N ARG A 139 11.87 -8.48 -11.22
CA ARG A 139 11.20 -9.03 -12.42
C ARG A 139 10.23 -10.15 -12.04
N ALA A 140 10.61 -11.03 -11.11
CA ALA A 140 9.75 -12.10 -10.61
C ALA A 140 8.55 -11.56 -9.80
N VAL A 141 8.73 -10.50 -9.00
CA VAL A 141 7.65 -9.80 -8.29
C VAL A 141 6.60 -9.29 -9.28
N PHE A 142 7.00 -8.49 -10.27
CA PHE A 142 6.08 -7.96 -11.28
C PHE A 142 5.32 -9.07 -12.02
N ARG A 143 6.01 -10.15 -12.40
CA ARG A 143 5.39 -11.31 -13.06
C ARG A 143 4.36 -11.99 -12.14
N ALA A 144 4.68 -12.19 -10.86
CA ALA A 144 3.79 -12.83 -9.91
C ALA A 144 2.47 -12.05 -9.71
N TYR A 145 2.55 -10.74 -9.53
CA TYR A 145 1.37 -9.89 -9.35
C TYR A 145 0.49 -9.82 -10.61
N LYS A 146 1.10 -9.69 -11.80
CA LYS A 146 0.36 -9.71 -13.08
C LYS A 146 -0.35 -11.04 -13.31
N ASN A 147 0.33 -12.15 -13.06
CA ASN A 147 -0.25 -13.49 -13.17
C ASN A 147 -1.41 -13.68 -12.19
N ARG A 148 -1.26 -13.21 -10.94
CA ARG A 148 -2.34 -13.28 -9.94
C ARG A 148 -3.56 -12.48 -10.38
N LYS A 149 -3.37 -11.25 -10.87
CA LYS A 149 -4.46 -10.41 -11.37
C LYS A 149 -5.14 -11.05 -12.58
N SER A 150 -4.38 -11.53 -13.57
CA SER A 150 -4.91 -12.21 -14.75
C SER A 150 -5.76 -13.44 -14.37
N LYS A 151 -5.26 -14.28 -13.46
CA LYS A 151 -6.02 -15.43 -12.94
C LYS A 151 -7.31 -14.99 -12.24
N ASN A 152 -7.24 -13.97 -11.39
CA ASN A 152 -8.42 -13.44 -10.70
C ASN A 152 -9.46 -12.90 -11.69
N THR A 153 -9.03 -12.16 -12.71
CA THR A 153 -9.93 -11.64 -13.76
C THR A 153 -10.56 -12.77 -14.57
N SER A 154 -9.78 -13.80 -14.93
CA SER A 154 -10.30 -14.97 -15.63
C SER A 154 -11.36 -15.71 -14.78
N ASN A 155 -11.06 -15.96 -13.51
CA ASN A 155 -11.97 -16.61 -12.58
C ASN A 155 -13.25 -15.79 -12.37
N ALA A 156 -13.13 -14.46 -12.25
CA ALA A 156 -14.29 -13.57 -12.13
C ALA A 156 -15.19 -13.63 -13.37
N ARG A 157 -14.61 -13.62 -14.57
CA ARG A 157 -15.35 -13.77 -15.84
C ARG A 157 -16.05 -15.13 -15.93
N LYS A 158 -15.39 -16.21 -15.50
CA LYS A 158 -15.98 -17.54 -15.50
C LYS A 158 -17.20 -17.61 -14.58
N LYS A 159 -17.06 -17.10 -13.34
CA LYS A 159 -18.16 -17.03 -12.37
C LYS A 159 -19.33 -16.18 -12.87
N LEU A 160 -19.05 -15.06 -13.54
CA LEU A 160 -20.10 -14.21 -14.11
C LEU A 160 -20.89 -14.95 -15.21
N LYS A 161 -20.21 -15.70 -16.07
CA LYS A 161 -20.86 -16.52 -17.10
C LYS A 161 -21.70 -17.65 -16.51
N GLU A 162 -21.18 -18.34 -15.49
CA GLU A 162 -21.93 -19.38 -14.77
C GLU A 162 -23.19 -18.81 -14.11
N ALA A 163 -23.08 -17.66 -13.45
CA ALA A 163 -24.23 -16.98 -12.83
C ALA A 163 -25.28 -16.53 -13.86
N GLN A 164 -24.87 -16.06 -15.05
CA GLN A 164 -25.79 -15.69 -16.13
C GLN A 164 -26.48 -16.91 -16.74
N ALA A 165 -25.78 -18.03 -16.91
CA ALA A 165 -26.36 -19.28 -17.42
C ALA A 165 -27.40 -19.87 -16.46
N HIS A 166 -27.22 -19.72 -15.14
CA HIS A 166 -28.21 -20.12 -14.14
C HIS A 166 -29.39 -19.14 -13.99
N PHE A 167 -29.36 -17.98 -14.67
CA PHE A 167 -30.43 -16.98 -14.62
C PHE A 167 -31.36 -17.05 -15.84
N GLU A 168 -31.12 -17.93 -16.81
CA GLU A 168 -32.17 -18.29 -17.77
C GLU A 168 -33.24 -19.04 -16.98
N PRO A 169 -34.44 -18.46 -16.74
CA PRO A 169 -35.51 -19.22 -16.14
C PRO A 169 -35.79 -20.41 -17.07
N GLU A 170 -35.84 -21.62 -16.51
CA GLU A 170 -36.50 -22.75 -17.14
C GLU A 170 -37.99 -22.37 -17.29
N ILE A 171 -38.29 -21.57 -18.32
CA ILE A 171 -39.65 -21.31 -18.74
C ILE A 171 -40.11 -22.62 -19.37
N ASP A 172 -40.77 -23.43 -18.56
CA ASP A 172 -41.47 -24.62 -19.01
C ASP A 172 -42.69 -24.16 -19.80
N PHE A 173 -42.48 -23.85 -21.09
CA PHE A 173 -43.52 -23.32 -21.98
C PHE A 173 -44.72 -24.27 -22.08
N GLU A 174 -44.51 -25.58 -21.88
CA GLU A 174 -45.59 -26.56 -21.86
C GLU A 174 -46.55 -26.32 -20.69
N LYS A 175 -46.05 -26.03 -19.48
CA LYS A 175 -46.89 -25.68 -18.32
C LYS A 175 -47.60 -24.33 -18.44
N ILE A 176 -47.02 -23.39 -19.19
CA ILE A 176 -47.65 -22.07 -19.41
C ILE A 176 -48.77 -22.17 -20.44
N LEU A 177 -48.58 -22.99 -21.48
CA LEU A 177 -49.54 -23.11 -22.57
C LEU A 177 -50.63 -24.16 -22.30
N TRP A 178 -50.35 -25.17 -21.48
CA TRP A 178 -51.31 -26.20 -21.05
C TRP A 178 -51.29 -26.37 -19.52
N PRO A 179 -51.95 -25.47 -18.77
CA PRO A 179 -52.17 -25.70 -17.34
C PRO A 179 -53.07 -26.93 -17.16
N ASP A 180 -52.63 -27.90 -16.36
CA ASP A 180 -53.43 -29.07 -16.00
C ASP A 180 -54.76 -28.62 -15.36
N GLU A 181 -55.89 -29.06 -15.93
CA GLU A 181 -57.26 -28.83 -15.43
C GLU A 181 -57.55 -29.56 -14.11
#